data_AF-A0A183UBB3-F1
#
_entry.id   AF-A0A183UBB3-F1
#
_cell.length_a   1.000
_cell.length_b   1.000
_cell.length_c   1.000
_cell.angle_alpha   90.00
_cell.angle_beta   90.00
_cell.angle_gamma   90.00
#
_symmetry.space_group_name_H-M   'P 1'
#
loop_
_entity.id
_entity.type
_entity.pdbx_description
1 polymer ?
#
loop_
_entity_poly.entity_id
_entity_poly.type
_entity_poly.pdbx_seq_one_letter_code
_entity_poly.pdbx_strand_id
1 'polypeptide(L)'
;MLLWSLGQSIITPTARVPSIYFADEETDKKLKEITPCKDGRYLPDASSPEQTQKQLKILEGFAASKGLKFLEVDNYNRLRCILTSTECIIRYFLKQRWIEGLPNFCFVALAVILCAIFAYYPLGQLLIYHVKLASLNETTCEQAKPPNIRGDVKADYNMGTYRNLRAAFGWGLWLFPVSTHVNDGLHFPVRYTEASNGIKYCTINVKESTE
;
A
#
# COMPACT_ATOMS: atom_id res chain seq x y z
N MET A 1 3.29 -4.58 -21.19
CA MET A 1 3.38 -3.49 -20.19
C MET A 1 4.70 -2.73 -20.28
N LEU A 2 5.86 -3.39 -20.18
CA LEU A 2 7.18 -2.73 -20.25
C LEU A 2 7.41 -1.95 -21.57
N LEU A 3 7.20 -2.60 -22.72
CA LEU A 3 7.38 -1.99 -24.05
C LEU A 3 6.44 -0.82 -24.32
N TRP A 4 5.22 -0.87 -23.77
CA TRP A 4 4.25 0.22 -23.87
C TRP A 4 4.69 1.43 -23.04
N SER A 5 5.19 1.22 -21.82
CA SER A 5 5.73 2.31 -21.00
C SER A 5 6.98 2.95 -21.62
N LEU A 6 7.84 2.16 -22.25
CA LEU A 6 9.04 2.64 -22.93
C LEU A 6 8.68 3.47 -24.17
N GLY A 7 7.72 3.00 -24.96
CA GLY A 7 7.20 3.75 -26.11
C GLY A 7 6.54 5.07 -25.71
N GLN A 8 5.76 5.08 -24.63
CA GLN A 8 5.17 6.30 -24.09
C GLN A 8 6.25 7.31 -23.67
N SER A 9 7.35 6.87 -23.05
CA SER A 9 8.44 7.77 -22.63
C SER A 9 9.18 8.45 -23.79
N ILE A 10 9.13 7.90 -25.00
CA ILE A 10 9.73 8.50 -26.20
C ILE A 10 8.77 9.52 -26.84
N ILE A 11 7.46 9.25 -26.76
CA ILE A 11 6.42 10.05 -27.42
C ILE A 11 5.94 11.20 -26.52
N THR A 12 5.87 10.99 -25.20
CA THR A 12 5.44 12.04 -24.28
C THR A 12 6.61 12.97 -23.95
N PRO A 13 6.48 14.28 -24.22
CA PRO A 13 7.49 15.24 -23.78
C PRO A 13 7.54 15.25 -22.26
N THR A 14 8.74 15.43 -21.70
CA THR A 14 8.90 15.62 -20.26
C THR A 14 8.07 16.82 -19.82
N ALA A 15 7.25 16.63 -18.79
CA ALA A 15 6.45 17.71 -18.22
C ALA A 15 7.40 18.83 -17.76
N ARG A 16 7.37 19.96 -18.48
CA ARG A 16 8.11 21.17 -18.09
C ARG A 16 7.25 21.94 -17.10
N VAL A 17 7.89 22.46 -16.05
CA VAL A 17 7.22 23.34 -15.09
C VAL A 17 6.68 24.57 -15.85
N PRO A 18 5.37 24.84 -15.78
CA PRO A 18 4.78 26.03 -16.39
C PRO A 18 5.45 27.32 -15.91
N SER A 19 5.57 28.31 -16.79
CA SER A 19 6.32 29.53 -16.50
C SER A 19 5.76 30.35 -15.33
N ILE A 20 4.48 30.16 -15.01
CA ILE A 20 3.79 30.78 -13.88
C ILE A 20 4.37 30.41 -12.51
N TYR A 21 5.09 29.28 -12.40
CA TYR A 21 5.70 28.84 -11.14
C TYR A 21 7.12 29.37 -10.92
N PHE A 22 7.75 30.00 -11.92
CA PHE A 22 9.06 30.61 -11.71
C PHE A 22 8.92 31.85 -10.84
N ALA A 23 9.76 31.95 -9.82
CA ALA A 23 9.80 33.12 -8.96
C ALA A 23 10.26 34.35 -9.77
N ASP A 24 9.60 35.48 -9.54
CA ASP A 24 10.03 36.76 -10.10
C ASP A 24 11.37 37.17 -9.46
N GLU A 25 12.22 37.88 -10.20
CA GLU A 25 13.58 38.26 -9.77
C GLU A 25 13.59 39.06 -8.45
N GLU A 26 12.56 39.89 -8.23
CA GLU A 26 12.38 40.63 -6.99
C GLU A 26 12.07 39.71 -5.79
N THR A 27 11.28 38.66 -6.01
CA THR A 27 10.91 37.70 -4.96
C THR A 27 12.12 36.83 -4.60
N ASP A 28 12.88 36.41 -5.60
CA ASP A 28 14.12 35.65 -5.43
C ASP A 28 15.18 36.45 -4.64
N LYS A 29 15.31 37.75 -4.90
CA LYS A 29 16.19 38.64 -4.12
C LYS A 29 15.78 38.71 -2.64
N LYS A 30 14.48 38.91 -2.36
CA LYS A 30 13.94 38.94 -0.98
C LYS A 30 14.16 37.62 -0.24
N LEU A 31 14.06 36.49 -0.93
CA LEU A 31 14.34 35.17 -0.34
C LEU A 31 15.82 34.99 -0.04
N LYS A 32 16.70 35.41 -0.96
CA LYS A 32 18.16 35.33 -0.78
C LYS A 32 18.67 36.17 0.38
N GLU A 33 18.08 37.34 0.64
CA GLU A 33 18.44 38.20 1.79
C GLU A 33 18.21 37.53 3.15
N ILE A 34 17.23 36.62 3.23
CA ILE A 34 16.82 35.96 4.48
C ILE A 34 17.47 34.58 4.64
N THR A 35 17.81 33.95 3.52
CA THR A 35 18.35 32.60 3.46
C THR A 35 19.84 32.61 3.81
N PRO A 36 20.30 31.79 4.77
CA PRO A 36 21.70 31.74 5.11
C PRO A 36 22.54 31.27 3.91
N CYS A 37 23.63 31.98 3.67
CA CYS A 37 24.60 31.66 2.62
C CYS A 37 25.90 31.18 3.26
N LYS A 38 26.34 29.96 2.93
CA LYS A 38 27.66 29.44 3.31
C LYS A 38 28.42 29.08 2.04
N ASP A 39 29.67 29.51 1.93
CA ASP A 39 30.55 29.21 0.80
C ASP A 39 29.96 29.57 -0.57
N GLY A 40 29.20 30.68 -0.63
CA GLY A 40 28.54 31.13 -1.86
C GLY A 40 27.30 30.34 -2.27
N ARG A 41 26.83 29.40 -1.43
CA ARG A 41 25.58 28.64 -1.64
C ARG A 41 24.54 28.99 -0.58
N TYR A 42 23.32 29.25 -1.04
CA TYR A 42 22.17 29.42 -0.17
C TYR A 42 21.72 28.05 0.35
N LEU A 43 21.54 27.93 1.66
CA LEU A 43 21.15 26.70 2.36
C LEU A 43 19.84 26.93 3.10
N PRO A 44 18.67 26.75 2.44
CA PRO A 44 17.37 26.92 3.08
C PRO A 44 17.20 26.05 4.32
N ASP A 45 17.74 24.82 4.31
CA ASP A 45 17.64 23.86 5.41
C ASP A 45 18.40 24.27 6.67
N ALA A 46 19.34 25.21 6.55
CA ALA A 46 20.09 25.77 7.67
C ALA A 46 19.42 27.01 8.30
N SER A 47 18.22 27.38 7.82
CA SER A 47 17.47 28.54 8.32
C SER A 47 16.92 28.29 9.73
N SER A 48 16.94 29.31 10.57
CA SER A 48 16.25 29.28 11.87
C SER A 48 14.72 29.31 11.70
N PRO A 49 13.94 28.88 12.71
CA PRO A 49 12.48 28.88 12.63
C PRO A 49 11.88 30.27 12.29
N GLU A 50 12.51 31.35 12.76
CA GLU A 50 12.08 32.72 12.46
C GLU A 50 12.37 33.12 11.00
N GLN A 51 13.50 32.68 10.45
CA GLN A 51 13.83 32.88 9.03
C GLN A 51 12.88 32.10 8.13
N THR A 52 12.54 30.86 8.51
CA THR A 52 11.56 30.03 7.81
C THR A 52 10.19 30.70 7.77
N GLN A 53 9.72 31.27 8.88
CA GLN A 53 8.45 32.01 8.89
C GLN A 53 8.46 33.24 7.96
N LYS A 54 9.59 33.96 7.88
CA LYS A 54 9.72 35.11 6.98
C LYS A 54 9.78 34.69 5.51
N GLN A 55 10.49 33.61 5.20
CA GLN A 55 10.51 33.00 3.86
C GLN A 55 9.11 32.55 3.44
N LEU A 56 8.36 31.91 4.34
CA LEU A 56 6.98 31.49 4.09
C LEU A 56 6.06 32.67 3.77
N LYS A 57 6.14 33.78 4.51
CA LYS A 57 5.33 34.98 4.21
C LYS A 57 5.61 35.56 2.82
N ILE A 58 6.86 35.55 2.37
CA ILE A 58 7.24 36.03 1.04
C ILE A 58 6.67 35.11 -0.04
N LEU A 59 6.80 33.79 0.16
CA LEU A 59 6.26 32.78 -0.74
C LEU A 59 4.72 32.86 -0.80
N GLU A 60 4.04 33.05 0.33
CA GLU A 60 2.59 33.24 0.36
C GLU A 60 2.15 34.49 -0.40
N GLY A 61 2.88 35.60 -0.27
CA GLY A 61 2.61 36.82 -1.03
C GLY A 61 2.80 36.64 -2.54
N PHE A 62 3.86 35.94 -2.95
CA PHE A 62 4.10 35.58 -4.35
C PHE A 62 3.02 34.63 -4.89
N ALA A 63 2.62 33.64 -4.10
CA ALA A 63 1.56 32.74 -4.50
C ALA A 63 0.23 33.48 -4.68
N ALA A 64 -0.12 34.36 -3.73
CA ALA A 64 -1.34 35.15 -3.81
C ALA A 64 -1.38 36.03 -5.07
N SER A 65 -0.26 36.65 -5.47
CA SER A 65 -0.21 37.49 -6.68
C SER A 65 -0.43 36.71 -7.97
N LYS A 66 -0.05 35.42 -8.00
CA LYS A 66 -0.25 34.51 -9.14
C LYS A 66 -1.53 33.66 -9.01
N GLY A 67 -2.35 33.86 -7.97
CA GLY A 67 -3.54 33.05 -7.70
C GLY A 67 -3.25 31.61 -7.26
N LEU A 68 -2.05 31.36 -6.77
CA LEU A 68 -1.58 30.07 -6.26
C LEU A 68 -1.71 30.01 -4.73
N LYS A 69 -1.71 28.79 -4.17
CA LYS A 69 -1.69 28.56 -2.73
C LYS A 69 -0.63 27.51 -2.41
N PHE A 70 0.35 27.87 -1.58
CA PHE A 70 1.30 26.90 -1.06
C PHE A 70 0.60 25.96 -0.07
N LEU A 71 0.90 24.67 -0.18
CA LEU A 71 0.46 23.64 0.74
C LEU A 71 1.71 23.08 1.41
N GLU A 72 1.66 22.97 2.73
CA GLU A 72 2.74 22.38 3.50
C GLU A 72 2.79 20.88 3.22
N VAL A 73 4.00 20.40 2.90
CA VAL A 73 4.25 19.01 2.54
C VAL A 73 5.20 18.44 3.59
N ASP A 74 4.98 17.19 4.02
CA ASP A 74 5.82 16.52 5.02
C ASP A 74 7.28 16.39 4.50
N ASN A 75 8.27 16.11 5.37
CA ASN A 75 9.72 16.05 5.03
C ASN A 75 10.07 15.13 3.83
N TYR A 76 9.16 14.24 3.44
CA TYR A 76 9.28 13.34 2.30
C TYR A 76 8.53 13.81 1.04
N ASN A 77 8.17 15.09 0.96
CA ASN A 77 7.36 15.66 -0.12
C ASN A 77 6.00 14.93 -0.30
N ARG A 78 5.44 14.37 0.79
CA ARG A 78 4.11 13.74 0.84
C ARG A 78 3.09 14.65 1.50
N LEU A 79 1.94 14.86 0.85
CA LEU A 79 0.75 15.46 1.49
C LEU A 79 0.25 14.49 2.55
N ARG A 80 0.49 14.75 3.84
CA ARG A 80 -0.02 14.07 5.06
C ARG A 80 -1.03 12.91 4.80
N CYS A 81 -0.53 11.76 4.33
CA CYS A 81 -1.21 10.89 3.35
C CYS A 81 -2.46 10.12 3.77
N ILE A 82 -2.77 9.88 5.05
CA ILE A 82 -3.91 8.99 5.37
C ILE A 82 -5.23 9.77 5.44
N LEU A 83 -5.24 10.92 6.10
CA LEU A 83 -6.40 11.81 6.13
C LEU A 83 -6.57 12.56 4.79
N THR A 84 -5.47 12.97 4.16
CA THR A 84 -5.54 13.69 2.87
C THR A 84 -5.98 12.80 1.72
N SER A 85 -5.69 11.48 1.70
CA SER A 85 -6.14 10.61 0.61
C SER A 85 -7.67 10.49 0.57
N THR A 86 -8.30 10.25 1.72
CA THR A 86 -9.77 10.19 1.83
C THR A 86 -10.39 11.56 1.60
N GLU A 87 -9.81 12.62 2.18
CA GLU A 87 -10.25 14.00 1.95
C GLU A 87 -10.15 14.41 0.48
N CYS A 88 -9.09 14.00 -0.23
CA CYS A 88 -8.87 14.31 -1.64
C CYS A 88 -9.90 13.58 -2.52
N ILE A 89 -10.23 12.33 -2.20
CA ILE A 89 -11.34 11.61 -2.84
C ILE A 89 -12.65 12.38 -2.61
N ILE A 90 -12.98 12.72 -1.36
CA ILE A 90 -14.23 13.45 -1.04
C ILE A 90 -14.27 14.81 -1.76
N ARG A 91 -13.19 15.58 -1.74
CA ARG A 91 -13.10 16.88 -2.44
C ARG A 91 -13.18 16.73 -3.95
N TYR A 92 -12.59 15.67 -4.52
CA TYR A 92 -12.74 15.33 -5.92
C TYR A 92 -14.21 15.11 -6.25
N PHE A 93 -14.92 14.25 -5.53
CA PHE A 93 -16.35 14.00 -5.77
C PHE A 93 -17.24 15.25 -5.56
N LEU A 94 -16.88 16.15 -4.63
CA LEU A 94 -17.66 17.35 -4.32
C LEU A 94 -17.42 18.53 -5.29
N LYS A 95 -16.19 18.71 -5.80
CA LYS A 95 -15.83 19.85 -6.67
C LYS A 95 -15.79 19.51 -8.16
N GLN A 96 -15.92 18.23 -8.53
CA GLN A 96 -15.82 17.82 -9.92
C GLN A 96 -17.02 18.28 -10.74
N ARG A 97 -16.73 18.91 -11.89
CA ARG A 97 -17.74 19.23 -12.91
C ARG A 97 -18.04 17.96 -13.71
N TRP A 98 -18.97 17.16 -13.20
CA TRP A 98 -19.33 15.83 -13.72
C TRP A 98 -19.61 15.78 -15.21
N ILE A 99 -20.22 16.83 -15.76
CA ILE A 99 -20.65 16.88 -17.17
C ILE A 99 -19.45 17.09 -18.11
N GLU A 100 -18.45 17.86 -17.70
CA GLU A 100 -17.29 18.20 -18.54
C GLU A 100 -16.18 17.16 -18.46
N GLY A 101 -16.06 16.45 -17.34
CA GLY A 101 -15.09 15.39 -17.11
C GLY A 101 -15.60 13.97 -17.34
N LEU A 102 -16.85 13.80 -17.79
CA LEU A 102 -17.52 12.50 -17.90
C LEU A 102 -16.72 11.47 -18.73
N PRO A 103 -16.17 11.79 -19.91
CA PRO A 103 -15.44 10.82 -20.71
C PRO A 103 -14.21 10.28 -19.98
N ASN A 104 -13.43 11.17 -19.36
CA ASN A 104 -12.22 10.79 -18.61
C ASN A 104 -12.56 9.94 -17.39
N PHE A 105 -13.64 10.29 -16.67
CA PHE A 105 -14.12 9.49 -15.55
C PHE A 105 -14.55 8.09 -16.00
N CYS A 106 -15.29 7.97 -17.11
CA CYS A 106 -15.69 6.69 -17.67
C CYS A 106 -14.47 5.83 -18.06
N PHE A 107 -13.44 6.43 -18.67
CA PHE A 107 -12.20 5.69 -19.00
C PHE A 107 -11.47 5.19 -17.77
N VAL A 108 -11.33 6.03 -16.73
CA VAL A 108 -10.68 5.62 -15.47
C VAL A 108 -11.51 4.54 -14.78
N ALA A 109 -12.84 4.71 -14.69
CA ALA A 109 -13.73 3.74 -14.09
C ALA A 109 -13.67 2.39 -14.83
N LEU A 110 -13.69 2.40 -16.17
CA LEU A 110 -13.54 1.20 -16.98
C LEU A 110 -12.18 0.54 -16.74
N ALA A 111 -11.09 1.31 -16.71
CA ALA A 111 -9.76 0.79 -16.41
C ALA A 111 -9.70 0.13 -15.02
N VAL A 112 -10.26 0.77 -13.99
CA VAL A 112 -10.34 0.21 -12.63
C VAL A 112 -11.16 -1.07 -12.59
N ILE A 113 -12.32 -1.10 -13.27
CA ILE A 113 -13.18 -2.29 -13.34
C ILE A 113 -12.44 -3.44 -14.03
N LEU A 114 -11.79 -3.19 -15.17
CA LEU A 114 -10.99 -4.21 -15.86
C LEU A 114 -9.87 -4.71 -14.96
N CYS A 115 -9.10 -3.80 -14.34
CA CYS A 115 -8.06 -4.16 -13.39
C CYS A 115 -8.62 -5.00 -12.22
N ALA A 116 -9.78 -4.65 -11.68
CA ALA A 116 -10.43 -5.40 -10.61
C ALA A 116 -10.85 -6.81 -11.06
N ILE A 117 -11.45 -6.95 -12.24
CA ILE A 117 -11.85 -8.25 -12.81
C ILE A 117 -10.61 -9.14 -13.01
N PHE A 118 -9.55 -8.61 -13.60
CA PHE A 118 -8.31 -9.36 -13.82
C PHE A 118 -7.54 -9.64 -12.54
N ALA A 119 -7.59 -8.76 -11.56
CA ALA A 119 -6.94 -8.95 -10.26
C ALA A 119 -7.71 -9.91 -9.35
N TYR A 120 -9.04 -10.00 -9.49
CA TYR A 120 -9.89 -10.82 -8.63
C TYR A 120 -9.51 -12.30 -8.68
N TYR A 121 -9.27 -12.85 -9.87
CA TYR A 121 -8.92 -14.26 -9.99
C TYR A 121 -7.60 -14.62 -9.29
N PRO A 122 -6.44 -14.00 -9.60
CA PRO A 122 -5.19 -14.35 -8.95
C PRO A 122 -5.15 -13.92 -7.48
N LEU A 123 -5.57 -12.70 -7.15
CA LEU A 123 -5.43 -12.17 -5.79
C LEU A 123 -6.55 -12.66 -4.86
N GLY A 124 -7.79 -12.69 -5.35
CA GLY A 124 -8.95 -13.11 -4.58
C GLY A 124 -8.91 -14.60 -4.24
N GLN A 125 -8.59 -15.47 -5.20
CA GLN A 125 -8.46 -16.90 -4.93
C GLN A 125 -7.30 -17.20 -3.97
N LEU A 126 -6.18 -16.50 -4.13
CA LEU A 126 -5.04 -16.63 -3.21
C LEU A 126 -5.41 -16.18 -1.79
N LEU A 127 -6.15 -15.07 -1.66
CA LEU A 127 -6.63 -14.59 -0.37
C LEU A 127 -7.61 -15.58 0.27
N ILE A 128 -8.59 -16.09 -0.47
CA ILE A 128 -9.54 -17.10 0.00
C ILE A 128 -8.79 -18.35 0.46
N TYR A 129 -7.80 -18.80 -0.31
CA TYR A 129 -6.95 -19.93 0.03
C TYR A 129 -6.21 -19.70 1.36
N HIS A 130 -5.57 -18.55 1.56
CA HIS A 130 -4.87 -18.24 2.81
C HIS A 130 -5.79 -18.05 4.01
N VAL A 131 -6.99 -17.47 3.83
CA VAL A 131 -7.99 -17.39 4.91
C VAL A 131 -8.47 -18.78 5.30
N LYS A 132 -8.64 -19.69 4.34
CA LYS A 132 -8.98 -21.09 4.61
C LYS A 132 -7.85 -21.82 5.37
N LEU A 133 -6.60 -21.62 4.96
CA LEU A 133 -5.43 -22.15 5.66
C LEU A 133 -5.35 -21.65 7.12
N ALA A 134 -5.50 -20.34 7.32
CA ALA A 134 -5.53 -19.76 8.66
C ALA A 134 -6.70 -20.29 9.51
N SER A 135 -7.83 -20.62 8.88
CA SER A 135 -8.98 -21.23 9.56
C SER A 135 -8.75 -22.68 9.97
N LEU A 136 -7.90 -23.41 9.25
CA LEU A 136 -7.52 -24.81 9.56
C LEU A 136 -6.25 -24.91 10.42
N ASN A 137 -5.51 -23.81 10.58
CA ASN A 137 -4.18 -23.76 11.18
C ASN A 137 -3.16 -24.62 10.42
N GLU A 138 -3.17 -24.50 9.10
CA GLU A 138 -2.24 -25.21 8.21
C GLU A 138 -1.46 -24.21 7.36
N THR A 139 -0.20 -24.50 7.10
CA THR A 139 0.64 -23.74 6.17
C THR A 139 0.53 -24.28 4.74
N THR A 140 0.97 -23.50 3.75
CA THR A 140 1.06 -23.97 2.36
C THR A 140 1.97 -25.19 2.22
N CYS A 141 3.05 -25.25 3.02
CA CYS A 141 3.95 -26.41 3.07
C CYS A 141 3.26 -27.65 3.63
N GLU A 142 2.44 -27.50 4.68
CA GLU A 142 1.70 -28.61 5.29
C GLU A 142 0.59 -29.15 4.38
N GLN A 143 0.03 -28.33 3.48
CA GLN A 143 -0.86 -28.82 2.41
C GLN A 143 -0.13 -29.70 1.40
N ALA A 144 1.10 -29.31 1.02
CA ALA A 144 1.90 -30.07 0.07
C ALA A 144 2.40 -31.38 0.69
N LYS A 145 2.74 -31.35 1.98
CA LYS A 145 3.19 -32.51 2.75
C LYS A 145 2.69 -32.42 4.18
N PRO A 146 1.76 -33.30 4.59
CA PRO A 146 1.24 -33.32 5.95
C PRO A 146 2.37 -33.49 6.99
N PRO A 147 2.29 -32.79 8.13
CA PRO A 147 3.29 -32.90 9.18
C PRO A 147 3.24 -34.29 9.83
N ASN A 148 4.40 -34.89 10.08
CA ASN A 148 4.50 -36.14 10.83
C ASN A 148 4.69 -35.82 12.32
N ILE A 149 3.58 -35.76 13.06
CA ILE A 149 3.59 -35.40 14.47
C ILE A 149 3.76 -36.69 15.30
N ARG A 150 5.00 -36.97 15.71
CA ARG A 150 5.35 -38.13 16.55
C ARG A 150 4.88 -39.49 16.01
N GLY A 151 4.77 -39.64 14.68
CA GLY A 151 4.32 -40.88 14.05
C GLY A 151 2.79 -41.02 13.95
N ASP A 152 2.02 -40.05 14.44
CA ASP A 152 0.56 -40.06 14.33
C ASP A 152 0.11 -39.27 13.09
N VAL A 153 -0.48 -39.99 12.13
CA VAL A 153 -0.99 -39.44 10.86
C VAL A 153 -2.31 -38.67 11.05
N LYS A 154 -2.98 -38.83 12.20
CA LYS A 154 -4.24 -38.19 12.56
C LYS A 154 -4.06 -36.96 13.46
N ALA A 155 -2.86 -36.72 13.97
CA ALA A 155 -2.58 -35.53 14.75
C ALA A 155 -2.48 -34.30 13.84
N ASP A 156 -3.09 -33.19 14.26
CA ASP A 156 -3.07 -31.91 13.54
C ASP A 156 -2.95 -30.71 14.49
N TYR A 157 -2.75 -29.52 13.93
CA TYR A 157 -2.68 -28.26 14.69
C TYR A 157 -4.04 -27.56 14.78
N ASN A 158 -5.12 -28.19 14.33
CA ASN A 158 -6.42 -27.55 14.22
C ASN A 158 -7.17 -27.52 15.56
N MET A 159 -7.22 -26.34 16.19
CA MET A 159 -7.85 -26.11 17.50
C MET A 159 -9.23 -25.45 17.39
N GLY A 160 -9.81 -25.39 16.19
CA GLY A 160 -11.07 -24.71 15.87
C GLY A 160 -10.88 -23.30 15.32
N THR A 161 -11.75 -22.91 14.37
CA THR A 161 -11.60 -21.72 13.52
C THR A 161 -11.22 -20.44 14.27
N TYR A 162 -11.91 -20.12 15.37
CA TYR A 162 -11.61 -18.90 16.14
C TYR A 162 -10.22 -18.93 16.78
N ARG A 163 -9.82 -20.07 17.36
CA ARG A 163 -8.51 -20.23 18.00
C ARG A 163 -7.39 -20.22 16.95
N ASN A 164 -7.64 -20.81 15.79
CA ASN A 164 -6.71 -20.83 14.66
C ASN A 164 -6.50 -19.42 14.09
N LEU A 165 -7.58 -18.67 13.84
CA LEU A 165 -7.49 -17.27 13.40
C LEU A 165 -6.79 -16.39 14.43
N ARG A 166 -7.05 -16.59 15.73
CA ARG A 166 -6.36 -15.88 16.80
C ARG A 166 -4.86 -16.23 16.86
N ALA A 167 -4.48 -17.47 16.57
CA ALA A 167 -3.08 -17.88 16.49
C ALA A 167 -2.35 -17.19 15.31
N ALA A 168 -3.03 -17.00 14.18
CA ALA A 168 -2.48 -16.35 12.99
C ALA A 168 -2.45 -14.81 13.10
N PHE A 169 -3.58 -14.19 13.47
CA PHE A 169 -3.77 -12.74 13.46
C PHE A 169 -3.57 -12.07 14.82
N GLY A 170 -3.44 -12.85 15.89
CA GLY A 170 -3.18 -12.31 17.22
C GLY A 170 -4.41 -12.00 18.06
N TRP A 171 -4.20 -11.32 19.19
CA TRP A 171 -5.24 -11.03 20.19
C TRP A 171 -6.28 -9.99 19.74
N GLY A 172 -5.99 -9.19 18.70
CA GLY A 172 -6.87 -8.15 18.19
C GLY A 172 -6.24 -7.31 17.08
N LEU A 173 -6.93 -6.26 16.64
CA LEU A 173 -6.47 -5.28 15.62
C LEU A 173 -6.08 -5.90 14.26
N TRP A 174 -6.78 -6.94 13.81
CA TRP A 174 -6.42 -7.69 12.60
C TRP A 174 -6.37 -6.87 11.30
N LEU A 175 -6.98 -5.68 11.28
CA LEU A 175 -6.96 -4.76 10.14
C LEU A 175 -5.79 -3.75 10.19
N PHE A 176 -5.04 -3.72 11.28
CA PHE A 176 -3.92 -2.80 11.47
C PHE A 176 -2.61 -3.57 11.51
N PRO A 177 -1.54 -3.08 10.85
CA PRO A 177 -0.24 -3.74 10.83
C PRO A 177 0.51 -3.50 12.14
N VAL A 178 -0.02 -4.07 13.24
CA VAL A 178 0.55 -4.00 14.59
C VAL A 178 0.85 -5.41 15.05
N SER A 179 1.97 -5.60 15.74
CA SER A 179 2.34 -6.90 16.30
C SER A 179 1.37 -7.30 17.40
N THR A 180 0.57 -8.33 17.16
CA THR A 180 -0.43 -8.84 18.11
C THR A 180 -0.31 -10.35 18.36
N HIS A 181 0.84 -10.95 18.02
CA HIS A 181 1.11 -12.38 18.12
C HIS A 181 0.83 -12.95 19.53
N VAL A 182 0.23 -14.14 19.57
CA VAL A 182 -0.09 -14.87 20.81
C VAL A 182 0.89 -16.00 21.10
N ASN A 183 1.54 -16.52 20.05
CA ASN A 183 2.44 -17.67 20.14
C ASN A 183 3.91 -17.22 20.06
N ASP A 184 4.80 -18.05 20.60
CA ASP A 184 6.26 -17.86 20.56
C ASP A 184 6.88 -18.19 19.19
N GLY A 185 6.12 -18.86 18.31
CA GLY A 185 6.58 -19.32 16.99
C GLY A 185 7.41 -20.60 17.02
N LEU A 186 7.64 -21.19 18.20
CA LEU A 186 8.42 -22.41 18.39
C LEU A 186 7.55 -23.59 18.81
N HIS A 187 6.55 -23.35 19.66
CA HIS A 187 5.66 -24.38 20.19
C HIS A 187 4.22 -24.11 19.80
N PHE A 188 3.61 -25.08 19.14
CA PHE A 188 2.22 -25.02 18.72
C PHE A 188 1.42 -26.13 19.41
N PRO A 189 0.21 -25.83 19.90
CA PRO A 189 -0.64 -26.85 20.50
C PRO A 189 -1.06 -27.87 19.44
N VAL A 190 -0.88 -29.15 19.76
CA VAL A 190 -1.25 -30.28 18.90
C VAL A 190 -2.57 -30.86 19.39
N ARG A 191 -3.47 -31.13 18.46
CA ARG A 191 -4.65 -31.95 18.70
C ARG A 191 -4.35 -33.40 18.29
N TYR A 192 -4.40 -34.29 19.27
CA TYR A 192 -4.38 -35.72 19.06
C TYR A 192 -5.83 -36.21 18.98
N THR A 193 -6.26 -36.66 17.81
CA THR A 193 -7.62 -37.16 17.57
C THR A 193 -7.60 -38.67 17.39
N GLU A 194 -8.40 -39.42 18.16
CA GLU A 194 -8.62 -40.85 17.86
C GLU A 194 -9.41 -41.06 16.55
N ALA A 195 -10.23 -40.07 16.17
CA ALA A 195 -11.05 -40.05 14.97
C ALA A 195 -11.05 -38.66 14.30
N SER A 196 -10.47 -38.54 13.11
CA SER A 196 -10.75 -37.37 12.25
C SER A 196 -10.83 -37.79 10.78
N ASN A 197 -12.04 -38.16 10.38
CA ASN A 197 -12.47 -38.30 8.99
C ASN A 197 -12.62 -36.92 8.33
N GLY A 198 -11.51 -36.24 8.05
CA GLY A 198 -11.47 -35.23 7.00
C GLY A 198 -11.02 -35.90 5.72
N ILE A 199 -11.73 -35.69 4.60
CA ILE A 199 -11.32 -36.20 3.29
C ILE A 199 -9.98 -35.53 2.93
N LYS A 200 -8.87 -36.23 3.21
CA LYS A 200 -7.55 -35.87 2.73
C LYS A 200 -7.49 -36.28 1.25
N TYR A 201 -7.31 -35.32 0.35
CA TYR A 201 -7.07 -35.62 -1.05
C TYR A 201 -5.64 -36.17 -1.19
N CYS A 202 -5.50 -37.50 -1.27
CA CYS A 202 -4.24 -38.13 -1.66
C CYS A 202 -4.20 -38.22 -3.19
N THR A 203 -3.20 -37.60 -3.82
CA THR A 203 -2.81 -37.92 -5.19
C THR A 203 -2.14 -39.28 -5.22
N ILE A 204 -2.83 -40.29 -5.76
CA ILE A 204 -2.25 -41.60 -6.07
C ILE A 204 -1.48 -41.54 -7.40
N ASN A 205 -0.26 -42.07 -7.40
CA ASN A 205 0.54 -42.23 -8.62
C ASN A 205 0.11 -43.54 -9.29
N VAL A 206 -0.49 -43.45 -10.49
CA VAL A 206 -1.13 -44.58 -11.20
C VAL A 206 -0.10 -45.61 -11.75
N LYS A 207 1.20 -45.46 -11.46
CA LYS A 207 2.25 -46.32 -12.01
C LYS A 207 2.54 -47.61 -11.23
N GLU A 208 1.97 -47.80 -10.04
CA GLU A 208 2.23 -48.98 -9.20
C GLU A 208 1.14 -50.08 -9.28
N SER A 209 0.10 -49.92 -10.10
CA SER A 209 -1.02 -50.89 -10.17
C SER A 209 -0.94 -51.87 -11.35
N THR A 210 0.26 -52.15 -11.85
CA THR A 210 0.49 -53.17 -12.89
C THR A 210 1.78 -53.92 -12.60
N GLU A 211 1.78 -54.72 -11.54
CA GLU A 211 2.54 -55.96 -11.40
C GLU A 211 1.65 -57.02 -10.72
#